data_AF-A0A1V3WXN5-F1
#
_entry.id   AF-A0A1V3WXN5-F1
#
_cell.length_a   1.000
_cell.length_b   1.000
_cell.length_c   1.000
_cell.angle_alpha   90.00
_cell.angle_beta   90.00
_cell.angle_gamma   90.00
#
_symmetry.space_group_name_H-M   'P 1'
#
loop_
_entity.id
_entity.type
_entity.pdbx_description
1 polymer ?
#
loop_
_entity_poly.entity_id
_entity_poly.type
_entity_poly.pdbx_seq_one_letter_code
_entity_poly.pdbx_strand_id
1 'polypeptide(L)'
;MDLAPITIPEVAPVTVARTLGLPDQPGRSTMDLLVRFLGERKALLLLDNCEHLLDGCGTMVVALLAGCPRLTILATSREPLGCPAS
;
A
#
# COMPACT_ATOMS: atom_id res chain seq x y z
N MET A 1 -7.37 -5.62 -3.50
CA MET A 1 -8.09 -4.46 -2.95
C MET A 1 -8.32 -3.52 -4.11
N ASP A 2 -9.57 -3.16 -4.36
CA ASP A 2 -9.93 -2.23 -5.43
C ASP A 2 -9.68 -0.79 -4.97
N LEU A 3 -8.82 -0.09 -5.70
CA LEU A 3 -8.48 1.32 -5.44
C LEU A 3 -9.29 2.28 -6.32
N ALA A 4 -10.14 1.80 -7.23
CA ALA A 4 -11.00 2.65 -8.06
C ALA A 4 -11.82 3.71 -7.28
N PRO A 5 -12.38 3.43 -6.08
CA PRO A 5 -13.12 4.45 -5.34
C PRO A 5 -12.23 5.48 -4.63
N ILE A 6 -10.90 5.28 -4.58
CA ILE A 6 -9.97 6.19 -3.92
C ILE A 6 -9.49 7.22 -4.93
N THR A 7 -9.90 8.48 -4.75
CA THR A 7 -9.49 9.61 -5.60
C THR A 7 -8.39 10.47 -4.98
N ILE A 8 -8.10 10.27 -3.69
CA ILE A 8 -7.08 11.02 -2.95
C ILE A 8 -5.95 10.05 -2.59
N PRO A 9 -4.74 10.21 -3.14
CA PRO A 9 -3.64 9.26 -2.96
C PRO A 9 -3.19 9.08 -1.51
N GLU A 10 -3.29 10.12 -0.71
CA GLU A 10 -2.92 10.16 0.71
C GLU A 10 -3.78 9.22 1.58
N VAL A 11 -4.94 8.80 1.10
CA VAL A 11 -5.89 7.95 1.85
C VAL A 11 -5.64 6.46 1.59
N ALA A 12 -4.80 6.11 0.61
CA ALA A 12 -4.50 4.72 0.29
C ALA A 12 -3.92 3.94 1.49
N PRO A 13 -2.92 4.44 2.25
CA PRO A 13 -2.41 3.74 3.43
C PRO A 13 -3.48 3.50 4.51
N VAL A 14 -4.36 4.49 4.73
CA VAL A 14 -5.46 4.39 5.69
C VAL A 14 -6.45 3.32 5.26
N THR A 15 -6.77 3.27 3.98
CA THR A 15 -7.73 2.29 3.47
C THR A 15 -7.16 0.87 3.55
N VAL A 16 -5.87 0.68 3.21
CA VAL A 16 -5.18 -0.61 3.39
C VAL A 16 -5.16 -1.03 4.86
N ALA A 17 -4.82 -0.12 5.78
CA ALA A 17 -4.80 -0.40 7.21
C ALA A 17 -6.18 -0.86 7.73
N ARG A 18 -7.25 -0.17 7.31
CA ARG A 18 -8.63 -0.55 7.63
C ARG A 18 -9.02 -1.91 7.06
N THR A 19 -8.65 -2.20 5.81
CA THR A 19 -8.89 -3.52 5.19
C THR A 19 -8.17 -4.64 5.94
N LEU A 20 -6.99 -4.36 6.50
CA LEU A 20 -6.24 -5.29 7.34
C LEU A 20 -6.75 -5.35 8.80
N GLY A 21 -7.80 -4.60 9.15
CA GLY A 21 -8.38 -4.55 10.49
C GLY A 21 -7.49 -3.84 11.52
N LEU A 22 -6.57 -2.99 11.08
CA LEU A 22 -5.71 -2.21 11.97
C LEU A 22 -6.48 -1.03 12.56
N PRO A 23 -6.35 -0.77 13.88
CA PRO A 23 -7.01 0.36 14.51
C PRO A 23 -6.37 1.68 14.06
N ASP A 24 -7.21 2.69 13.82
CA ASP A 24 -6.75 4.07 13.62
C ASP A 24 -6.08 4.54 14.94
N GLN A 25 -4.81 4.97 14.86
CA GLN A 25 -4.06 5.48 16.00
C GLN A 25 -3.73 6.97 15.78
N PRO A 26 -4.48 7.89 16.40
CA PRO A 26 -4.20 9.32 16.32
C PRO A 26 -2.76 9.62 16.76
N GLY A 27 -2.05 10.43 15.98
CA GLY A 27 -0.66 10.83 16.28
C GLY A 27 0.41 9.80 15.89
N ARG A 28 0.04 8.67 15.28
CA ARG A 28 0.99 7.69 14.73
C ARG A 28 0.85 7.60 13.21
N SER A 29 1.98 7.49 12.52
CA SER A 29 2.00 7.26 11.08
C SER A 29 1.32 5.92 10.73
N THR A 30 0.30 5.96 9.87
CA THR A 30 -0.36 4.76 9.34
C THR A 30 0.62 3.86 8.59
N MET A 31 1.63 4.45 7.94
CA MET A 31 2.68 3.68 7.26
C MET A 31 3.51 2.87 8.23
N ASP A 32 3.87 3.43 9.39
CA ASP A 32 4.63 2.69 10.42
C ASP A 32 3.83 1.51 10.96
N LEU A 33 2.51 1.66 11.09
CA LEU A 33 1.63 0.57 11.51
C LEU A 33 1.58 -0.55 10.47
N LEU A 34 1.46 -0.21 9.20
CA LEU A 34 1.46 -1.18 8.11
C LEU A 34 2.80 -1.93 8.04
N VAL A 35 3.92 -1.22 8.07
CA VAL A 35 5.26 -1.82 8.04
C VAL A 35 5.45 -2.76 9.23
N ARG A 36 5.08 -2.33 10.44
CA ARG A 36 5.19 -3.18 11.63
C ARG A 36 4.28 -4.40 11.56
N PHE A 37 3.09 -4.26 11.00
CA PHE A 37 2.14 -5.37 10.89
C PHE A 37 2.57 -6.41 9.83
N LEU A 38 3.09 -5.95 8.70
CA LEU A 38 3.49 -6.78 7.56
C LEU A 38 4.94 -7.28 7.63
N GLY A 39 5.82 -6.60 8.35
CA GLY A 39 7.28 -6.75 8.27
C GLY A 39 7.81 -8.18 8.34
N GLU A 40 7.31 -8.99 9.28
CA GLU A 40 7.74 -10.38 9.46
C GLU A 40 6.86 -11.38 8.69
N ARG A 41 5.74 -10.94 8.11
CA ARG A 41 4.74 -11.82 7.51
C ARG A 41 5.05 -12.09 6.05
N LYS A 42 4.90 -13.36 5.63
CA LYS A 42 4.71 -13.69 4.20
C LYS A 42 3.30 -13.25 3.82
N ALA A 43 3.19 -12.18 3.08
CA ALA A 43 1.91 -11.62 2.66
C ALA A 43 1.95 -11.24 1.17
N LEU A 44 0.82 -11.39 0.51
CA LEU A 44 0.59 -10.88 -0.84
C LEU A 44 -0.44 -9.76 -0.75
N LEU A 45 -0.05 -8.55 -1.15
CA LEU A 45 -0.96 -7.42 -1.26
C LEU A 45 -1.32 -7.22 -2.74
N LEU A 46 -2.57 -7.50 -3.09
CA LEU A 46 -3.12 -7.21 -4.41
C LEU A 46 -3.72 -5.80 -4.41
N LEU A 47 -3.19 -4.91 -5.24
CA LEU A 47 -3.71 -3.58 -5.50
C LEU A 47 -4.29 -3.54 -6.90
N ASP A 48 -5.55 -3.14 -7.05
CA ASP A 48 -6.23 -3.08 -8.34
C ASP A 48 -6.66 -1.65 -8.68
N ASN A 49 -6.69 -1.31 -9.97
CA ASN A 49 -6.97 0.03 -10.51
C ASN A 49 -6.01 1.13 -10.03
N CYS A 50 -4.70 0.88 -10.04
CA CYS A 50 -3.71 1.86 -9.55
C CYS A 50 -3.49 3.08 -10.47
N GLU A 51 -4.10 3.17 -11.66
CA GLU A 51 -3.86 4.29 -12.61
C GLU A 51 -4.20 5.68 -12.03
N HIS A 52 -5.17 5.78 -11.13
CA HIS A 52 -5.57 7.07 -10.56
C HIS A 52 -4.68 7.53 -9.40
N LEU A 53 -3.76 6.65 -8.96
CA LEU A 53 -3.04 6.81 -7.69
C LEU A 53 -1.54 6.61 -7.87
N LEU A 54 -1.02 6.64 -9.10
CA LEU A 54 0.36 6.29 -9.44
C LEU A 54 1.40 6.94 -8.51
N ASP A 55 1.28 8.25 -8.22
CA ASP A 55 2.25 8.95 -7.36
C ASP A 55 2.14 8.57 -5.85
N GLY A 56 0.92 8.50 -5.31
CA GLY A 56 0.72 8.19 -3.89
C GLY A 56 0.80 6.70 -3.56
N CYS A 57 0.29 5.83 -4.44
CA CYS A 57 0.49 4.39 -4.35
C CYS A 57 1.96 4.02 -4.57
N GLY A 58 2.68 4.68 -5.48
CA GLY A 58 4.10 4.45 -5.69
C GLY A 58 4.92 4.68 -4.41
N THR A 59 4.69 5.81 -3.73
CA THR A 59 5.36 6.12 -2.46
C THR A 59 5.05 5.08 -1.38
N MET A 60 3.78 4.67 -1.25
CA MET A 60 3.36 3.63 -0.30
C MET A 60 4.02 2.27 -0.61
N VAL A 61 3.98 1.85 -1.88
CA VAL A 61 4.53 0.57 -2.34
C VAL A 61 6.03 0.50 -2.06
N VAL A 62 6.77 1.55 -2.40
CA VAL A 62 8.22 1.62 -2.15
C VAL A 62 8.53 1.50 -0.65
N ALA A 63 7.81 2.24 0.19
CA ALA A 63 8.02 2.19 1.64
C ALA A 63 7.67 0.82 2.25
N LEU A 64 6.61 0.17 1.78
CA LEU A 64 6.22 -1.17 2.23
C LEU A 64 7.24 -2.23 1.80
N LEU A 65 7.70 -2.21 0.55
CA LEU A 65 8.72 -3.15 0.07
C LEU A 65 10.05 -2.96 0.80
N ALA A 66 10.44 -1.72 1.11
CA ALA A 66 11.65 -1.43 1.89
C ALA A 66 11.55 -1.91 3.35
N GLY A 67 10.38 -1.78 3.98
CA GLY A 67 10.15 -2.15 5.38
C GLY A 67 9.71 -3.61 5.60
N CYS A 68 9.30 -4.32 4.56
CA CYS A 68 8.72 -5.66 4.66
C CYS A 68 9.36 -6.63 3.66
N PRO A 69 10.50 -7.27 4.03
CA PRO A 69 11.29 -8.10 3.10
C PRO A 69 10.56 -9.37 2.60
N ARG A 70 9.44 -9.75 3.24
CA ARG A 70 8.63 -10.93 2.90
C ARG A 70 7.28 -10.56 2.27
N LEU A 71 7.06 -9.28 2.00
CA LEU A 71 5.87 -8.78 1.33
C LEU A 71 6.05 -8.87 -0.18
N THR A 72 5.06 -9.45 -0.85
CA THR A 72 4.93 -9.36 -2.30
C THR A 72 3.75 -8.43 -2.60
N ILE A 73 3.92 -7.53 -3.56
CA ILE A 73 2.85 -6.64 -4.02
C ILE A 73 2.59 -6.96 -5.48
N LEU A 74 1.35 -7.30 -5.79
CA LEU A 74 0.86 -7.40 -7.17
C LEU A 74 -0.04 -6.21 -7.40
N ALA A 75 0.36 -5.33 -8.31
CA ALA A 75 -0.43 -4.17 -8.66
C ALA A 75 -0.93 -4.32 -10.10
N THR A 76 -2.25 -4.24 -10.29
CA THR A 76 -2.91 -4.23 -11.60
C THR A 76 -3.26 -2.79 -11.95
N SER A 77 -2.69 -2.30 -13.05
CA SER A 77 -2.94 -0.97 -13.59
C SER A 77 -2.91 -1.03 -15.12
N ARG A 78 -3.61 -0.09 -15.75
CA ARG A 78 -3.57 0.12 -17.19
C ARG A 78 -2.38 0.97 -17.64
N GLU A 79 -1.71 1.63 -16.70
CA GLU A 79 -0.53 2.47 -16.92
C GLU A 79 0.67 2.00 -16.06
N PRO A 80 1.93 2.29 -16.46
CA PRO A 80 3.09 1.89 -15.67
C PRO A 80 3.16 2.64 -14.32
N LEU A 81 3.38 1.88 -13.23
CA LEU A 81 3.39 2.39 -11.84
C LEU A 81 4.60 3.25 -11.44
N GLY A 82 5.55 3.49 -12.36
CA GLY A 82 6.74 4.31 -12.08
C GLY A 82 7.70 3.77 -11.01
N CYS A 83 7.49 2.53 -10.51
CA CYS A 83 8.35 1.89 -9.51
C CYS A 83 9.20 0.76 -10.11
N PRO A 84 10.35 0.41 -9.50
CA PRO A 84 11.16 -0.73 -9.95
C PRO A 84 10.38 -2.04 -9.87
N ALA A 85 10.44 -2.86 -10.91
CA ALA A 85 10.01 -4.25 -10.84
C ALA A 85 11.10 -5.05 -10.10
N SER A 86 10.78 -5.49 -8.89
CA SER A 86 11.66 -6.29 -8.01
C SER A 86 11.44 -7.78 -8.20
#